data_AF-A0A535TJ63-F1
#
_entry.id   AF-A0A535TJ63-F1
#
_cell.length_a   1.000
_cell.length_b   1.000
_cell.length_c   1.000
_cell.angle_alpha   90.00
_cell.angle_beta   90.00
_cell.angle_gamma   90.00
#
_symmetry.space_group_name_H-M   'P 1'
#
loop_
_entity.id
_entity.type
_entity.pdbx_description
1 polymer ?
#
loop_
_entity_poly.entity_id
_entity_poly.type
_entity_poly.pdbx_seq_one_letter_code
_entity_poly.pdbx_strand_id
1 'polypeptide(L)'
;MQTCPRCRRSVAPEAAFCPHCGAQLRVQPVQGEIIDGTKRFARNRPIRPGRAARLSIVPGLGHWYAGAPLKGLAFFAAIIGPLVVGTELDLTVVGAMVGIPLDLGGLGLWAFCAYDAYRTARNRMRPAA
;
A
#
# COMPACT_ATOMS: atom_id res chain seq x y z
N MET A 1 36.28 46.31 -1.71
CA MET A 1 37.02 45.11 -1.26
C MET A 1 36.49 44.70 0.10
N GLN A 2 36.17 43.43 0.29
CA GLN A 2 35.66 42.91 1.57
C GLN A 2 36.67 41.92 2.16
N THR A 3 36.71 41.81 3.48
CA THR A 3 37.66 40.93 4.17
C THR A 3 36.99 39.61 4.52
N CYS A 4 37.63 38.48 4.20
CA CYS A 4 37.10 37.17 4.55
C CYS A 4 37.08 37.00 6.10
N PRO A 5 35.95 36.64 6.73
CA PRO A 5 35.87 36.49 8.18
C PRO A 5 36.68 35.29 8.71
N ARG A 6 37.03 34.32 7.84
CA ARG A 6 37.73 33.09 8.23
C ARG A 6 39.26 33.24 8.20
N CYS A 7 39.81 33.79 7.11
CA CYS A 7 41.27 33.89 6.92
C CYS A 7 41.80 35.33 6.86
N ARG A 8 40.93 36.34 6.97
CA ARG A 8 41.24 37.78 6.98
C ARG A 8 41.97 38.33 5.75
N ARG A 9 42.07 37.58 4.66
CA ARG A 9 42.57 38.09 3.36
C ARG A 9 41.50 38.92 2.64
N SER A 10 41.96 39.83 1.78
CA SER A 10 41.10 40.61 0.90
C SER A 10 40.45 39.71 -0.15
N VAL A 11 39.16 39.94 -0.39
CA VAL A 11 38.37 39.20 -1.39
C VAL A 11 37.50 40.21 -2.17
N ALA A 12 37.22 39.87 -3.43
CA ALA A 12 36.30 40.63 -4.26
C ALA A 12 34.90 40.72 -3.60
N PRO A 13 34.20 41.86 -3.71
CA PRO A 13 32.88 42.06 -3.09
C PRO A 13 31.79 41.08 -3.59
N GLU A 14 31.95 40.53 -4.79
CA GLU A 14 30.98 39.65 -5.45
C GLU A 14 31.29 38.16 -5.28
N ALA A 15 32.44 37.81 -4.69
CA ALA A 15 32.87 36.41 -4.57
C ALA A 15 31.91 35.60 -3.70
N ALA A 16 31.35 34.52 -4.24
CA ALA A 16 30.52 33.59 -3.48
C ALA A 16 31.32 32.76 -2.46
N PHE A 17 32.59 32.47 -2.79
CA PHE A 17 33.53 31.71 -1.97
C PHE A 17 34.89 32.42 -1.92
N CYS A 18 35.63 32.24 -0.81
CA CYS A 18 36.98 32.78 -0.64
C CYS A 18 38.02 31.93 -1.38
N PRO A 19 38.83 32.49 -2.30
CA PRO A 19 39.84 31.72 -3.06
C PRO A 19 41.04 31.26 -2.23
N HIS A 20 41.23 31.79 -1.02
CA HIS A 20 42.36 31.44 -0.16
C HIS A 20 42.05 30.34 0.87
N CYS A 21 40.80 30.21 1.31
CA CYS A 21 40.43 29.28 2.39
C CYS A 21 39.10 28.53 2.17
N GLY A 22 38.40 28.79 1.06
CA GLY A 22 37.14 28.13 0.72
C GLY A 22 35.91 28.55 1.53
N ALA A 23 36.00 29.56 2.40
CA ALA A 23 34.84 30.04 3.15
C ALA A 23 33.76 30.60 2.21
N GLN A 24 32.50 30.22 2.42
CA GLN A 24 31.36 30.77 1.69
C GLN A 24 31.06 32.19 2.20
N LEU A 25 31.11 33.18 1.31
CA LEU A 25 30.92 34.60 1.62
C LEU A 25 29.51 35.09 1.25
N ARG A 26 28.87 34.44 0.27
CA ARG A 26 27.44 34.60 -0.01
C ARG A 26 26.72 33.28 0.26
N VAL A 27 25.94 33.28 1.34
CA VAL A 27 24.90 32.26 1.54
C VAL A 27 23.73 32.67 0.65
N GLN A 28 23.56 31.99 -0.47
CA GLN A 28 22.33 32.14 -1.26
C GLN A 28 21.20 31.50 -0.44
N PRO A 29 20.10 32.22 -0.16
CA PRO A 29 18.99 31.62 0.57
C PRO A 29 18.47 30.45 -0.27
N VAL A 30 18.58 29.24 0.28
CA VAL A 30 18.01 28.04 -0.32
C VAL A 30 16.49 28.21 -0.27
N GLN A 31 15.90 28.57 -1.41
CA GLN A 31 14.46 28.63 -1.60
C GLN A 31 13.97 27.24 -1.97
N GLY A 32 13.79 26.40 -0.94
CA GLY A 32 13.17 25.09 -1.08
C GLY A 32 11.78 25.11 -0.45
N GLU A 33 10.81 24.49 -1.11
CA GLU A 33 9.56 24.14 -0.44
C GLU A 33 9.87 23.03 0.58
N ILE A 34 9.44 23.22 1.83
CA ILE A 34 9.56 22.19 2.86
C ILE A 34 8.55 21.10 2.51
N ILE A 35 9.04 20.01 1.93
CA ILE A 35 8.21 18.82 1.70
C ILE A 35 7.91 18.20 3.05
N ASP A 36 6.72 18.50 3.57
CA ASP A 36 6.23 17.96 4.84
C ASP A 36 5.94 16.45 4.71
N GLY A 37 6.95 15.64 5.02
CA GLY A 37 6.88 14.18 4.96
C GLY A 37 5.85 13.57 5.90
N THR A 38 5.35 14.34 6.86
CA THR A 38 4.33 13.89 7.83
C THR A 38 3.02 13.51 7.15
N LYS A 39 2.64 14.17 6.05
CA LYS A 39 1.43 13.85 5.27
C LYS A 39 1.47 12.45 4.66
N ARG A 40 2.67 11.94 4.34
CA ARG A 40 2.85 10.58 3.82
C ARG A 40 2.66 9.54 4.94
N PHE A 41 3.11 9.85 6.15
CA PHE A 41 2.90 9.02 7.34
C PHE A 41 1.43 8.97 7.79
N ALA A 42 0.72 10.10 7.74
CA ALA A 42 -0.70 10.17 8.11
C ALA A 42 -1.62 9.29 7.23
N ARG A 43 -1.19 8.94 6.01
CA ARG A 43 -1.95 8.10 5.08
C ARG A 43 -2.02 6.63 5.50
N ASN A 44 -1.08 6.16 6.33
CA ASN A 44 -1.09 4.80 6.87
C ASN A 44 -2.07 4.69 8.03
N ARG A 45 -3.36 4.61 7.71
CA ARG A 45 -4.39 4.30 8.71
C ARG A 45 -4.14 2.90 9.30
N PRO A 46 -4.24 2.69 10.62
CA PRO A 46 -4.10 1.36 11.22
C PRO A 46 -5.26 0.47 10.76
N ILE A 47 -4.95 -0.49 9.88
CA ILE A 47 -5.91 -1.49 9.37
C ILE A 47 -6.07 -2.57 10.44
N ARG A 48 -7.29 -2.77 10.96
CA ARG A 48 -7.54 -3.84 11.94
C ARG A 48 -7.77 -5.17 11.20
N PRO A 49 -6.94 -6.22 11.37
CA PRO A 49 -7.08 -7.46 10.60
C PRO A 49 -8.41 -8.17 10.82
N GLY A 50 -8.94 -8.12 12.04
CA GLY A 50 -10.26 -8.68 12.34
C GLY A 50 -11.41 -7.96 11.63
N ARG A 51 -11.24 -6.71 11.19
CA ARG A 51 -12.24 -6.05 10.31
C ARG A 51 -12.12 -6.54 8.87
N ALA A 52 -10.91 -6.80 8.38
CA ALA A 52 -10.71 -7.38 7.04
C ALA A 52 -11.37 -8.77 6.92
N ALA A 53 -11.22 -9.61 7.96
CA ALA A 53 -11.88 -10.92 8.02
C ALA A 53 -13.41 -10.78 8.00
N ARG A 54 -13.97 -9.94 8.88
CA ARG A 54 -15.43 -9.70 8.97
C ARG A 54 -16.01 -9.10 7.69
N LEU A 55 -15.28 -8.22 7.02
CA LEU A 55 -15.74 -7.64 5.76
C LEU A 55 -15.77 -8.66 4.62
N SER A 56 -15.07 -9.79 4.76
CA SER A 56 -15.07 -10.88 3.77
C SER A 56 -16.33 -11.73 3.77
N ILE A 57 -17.37 -11.35 4.55
CA ILE A 57 -18.72 -11.92 4.40
C ILE A 57 -19.18 -11.78 2.94
N VAL A 58 -18.89 -10.64 2.31
CA VAL A 58 -18.96 -10.57 0.85
C VAL A 58 -17.58 -10.92 0.31
N PRO A 59 -17.46 -11.92 -0.58
CA PRO A 59 -16.17 -12.34 -1.12
C PRO A 59 -15.42 -11.15 -1.73
N GLY A 60 -14.12 -11.03 -1.41
CA GLY A 60 -13.23 -9.99 -1.94
C GLY A 60 -13.24 -8.63 -1.23
N LEU A 61 -14.27 -8.27 -0.46
CA LEU A 61 -14.33 -6.97 0.25
C LEU A 61 -13.22 -6.81 1.31
N GLY A 62 -12.87 -7.89 2.02
CA GLY A 62 -11.78 -7.87 3.00
C GLY A 62 -10.42 -7.54 2.39
N HIS A 63 -10.16 -7.97 1.16
CA HIS A 63 -8.96 -7.64 0.41
C HIS A 63 -8.96 -6.20 -0.08
N TRP A 64 -10.11 -5.63 -0.46
CA TRP A 64 -10.21 -4.19 -0.74
C TRP A 64 -9.96 -3.34 0.49
N TYR A 65 -10.52 -3.71 1.64
CA TYR A 65 -10.25 -3.02 2.91
C TYR A 65 -8.78 -3.12 3.32
N ALA A 66 -8.17 -4.29 3.10
CA ALA A 66 -6.74 -4.48 3.34
C ALA A 66 -5.86 -3.77 2.27
N GLY A 67 -6.45 -3.23 1.19
CA GLY A 67 -5.79 -2.52 0.09
C GLY A 67 -5.08 -3.41 -0.94
N ALA A 68 -5.53 -4.65 -1.12
CA ALA A 68 -5.06 -5.63 -2.09
C ALA A 68 -6.16 -5.97 -3.13
N PRO A 69 -6.51 -5.03 -4.03
CA PRO A 69 -7.69 -5.15 -4.88
C PRO A 69 -7.68 -6.30 -5.89
N LEU A 70 -6.50 -6.66 -6.41
CA LEU A 70 -6.38 -7.75 -7.36
C LEU A 70 -6.75 -9.10 -6.73
N LYS A 71 -6.36 -9.32 -5.46
CA LYS A 71 -6.76 -10.52 -4.72
C LYS A 71 -8.27 -10.55 -4.49
N GLY A 72 -8.86 -9.40 -4.16
CA GLY A 72 -10.30 -9.27 -3.98
C GLY A 72 -11.08 -9.64 -5.23
N LEU A 73 -10.65 -9.13 -6.39
CA LEU A 73 -11.24 -9.45 -7.68
C LEU A 73 -11.10 -10.93 -8.04
N ALA A 74 -9.93 -11.53 -7.78
CA ALA A 74 -9.69 -12.95 -8.04
C ALA A 74 -10.62 -13.85 -7.21
N PHE A 75 -10.75 -13.61 -5.90
CA PHE A 75 -11.67 -14.36 -5.05
C PHE A 75 -13.14 -14.10 -5.40
N PHE A 76 -13.50 -12.87 -5.75
CA PHE A 76 -14.85 -12.54 -6.21
C PHE A 76 -15.21 -13.34 -7.47
N ALA A 77 -14.34 -13.33 -8.50
CA ALA A 77 -14.56 -14.08 -9.72
C ALA A 77 -14.59 -15.60 -9.48
N ALA A 78 -13.73 -16.12 -8.59
CA ALA A 78 -13.66 -17.55 -8.28
C ALA A 78 -14.83 -18.07 -7.45
N ILE A 79 -15.46 -17.23 -6.61
CA ILE A 79 -16.62 -17.61 -5.78
C ILE A 79 -17.92 -17.28 -6.50
N ILE A 80 -18.11 -16.04 -6.95
CA ILE A 80 -19.36 -15.58 -7.57
C ILE A 80 -19.48 -16.09 -9.01
N GLY A 81 -18.40 -16.16 -9.78
CA GLY A 81 -18.43 -16.61 -11.17
C GLY A 81 -19.06 -18.00 -11.34
N PRO A 82 -18.58 -19.03 -10.61
CA PRO A 82 -19.19 -20.34 -10.65
C PRO A 82 -20.59 -20.40 -10.03
N LEU A 83 -20.94 -19.54 -9.07
CA LEU A 83 -22.32 -19.44 -8.56
C LEU A 83 -23.29 -18.93 -9.63
N VAL A 84 -22.88 -17.94 -10.43
CA VAL A 84 -23.71 -17.38 -11.51
C VAL A 84 -23.81 -18.34 -12.70
N VAL A 85 -22.71 -19.00 -13.06
CA VAL A 85 -22.68 -19.94 -14.21
C VAL A 85 -23.21 -21.33 -13.83
N GLY A 86 -23.02 -21.77 -12.58
CA GLY A 86 -23.40 -23.09 -12.07
C GLY A 86 -24.89 -23.24 -11.80
N THR A 87 -25.58 -22.16 -11.43
CA THR A 87 -27.05 -22.18 -11.25
C THR A 87 -27.83 -22.45 -12.54
N GLU A 88 -27.20 -22.29 -13.71
CA GLU A 88 -27.76 -22.70 -15.00
C GLU A 88 -27.44 -24.17 -15.37
N LEU A 89 -26.40 -24.78 -14.77
CA LEU A 89 -25.95 -26.15 -15.05
C LEU A 89 -26.52 -27.21 -14.08
N ASP A 90 -27.09 -26.78 -12.96
CA ASP A 90 -27.45 -27.60 -11.79
C ASP A 90 -28.64 -28.57 -12.02
N LEU A 91 -29.42 -28.40 -13.09
CA LEU A 91 -30.51 -29.34 -13.43
C LEU A 91 -30.05 -30.63 -14.16
N THR A 92 -28.75 -30.77 -14.44
CA THR A 92 -28.19 -31.95 -15.12
C THR A 92 -27.37 -32.82 -14.16
N VAL A 93 -27.22 -34.11 -14.44
CA VAL A 93 -26.36 -35.06 -13.67
C VAL A 93 -24.92 -34.55 -13.50
N VAL A 94 -24.47 -33.64 -14.36
CA VAL A 94 -23.18 -32.93 -14.27
C VAL A 94 -23.17 -31.93 -13.11
N GLY A 95 -24.28 -31.23 -12.85
CA GLY A 95 -24.48 -30.35 -11.69
C GLY A 95 -24.42 -31.08 -10.36
N ALA A 96 -24.97 -32.30 -10.24
CA ALA A 96 -24.86 -33.08 -9.01
C ALA A 96 -23.43 -33.60 -8.75
N MET A 97 -22.68 -33.94 -9.80
CA MET A 97 -21.29 -34.43 -9.69
C MET A 97 -20.27 -33.30 -9.51
N VAL A 98 -20.54 -32.10 -10.03
CA VAL A 98 -19.62 -30.95 -9.96
C VAL A 98 -20.07 -29.96 -8.87
N GLY A 99 -21.36 -29.73 -8.70
CA GLY A 99 -22.00 -28.78 -7.76
C GLY A 99 -21.90 -29.17 -6.28
N ILE A 100 -22.08 -30.44 -5.90
CA ILE A 100 -21.87 -30.88 -4.49
C ILE A 100 -20.40 -30.64 -4.05
N PRO A 101 -19.38 -30.95 -4.86
CA PRO A 101 -18.00 -30.51 -4.61
C PRO A 101 -17.78 -28.99 -4.71
N LEU A 102 -18.52 -28.27 -5.56
CA LEU A 102 -18.39 -26.82 -5.74
C LEU A 102 -19.01 -26.03 -4.58
N ASP A 103 -20.05 -26.55 -3.92
CA ASP A 103 -20.67 -25.94 -2.74
C ASP A 103 -19.83 -26.14 -1.49
N LEU A 104 -19.32 -27.37 -1.25
CA LEU A 104 -18.32 -27.60 -0.19
C LEU A 104 -17.01 -26.84 -0.50
N GLY A 105 -16.59 -26.84 -1.76
CA GLY A 105 -15.43 -26.09 -2.24
C GLY A 105 -15.62 -24.59 -2.17
N GLY A 106 -16.83 -24.09 -2.41
CA GLY A 106 -17.20 -22.68 -2.37
C GLY A 106 -17.21 -22.14 -0.96
N LEU A 107 -17.80 -22.88 -0.01
CA LEU A 107 -17.72 -22.55 1.42
C LEU A 107 -16.29 -22.64 1.96
N GLY A 108 -15.53 -23.66 1.54
CA GLY A 108 -14.11 -23.79 1.88
C GLY A 108 -13.25 -22.64 1.33
N LEU A 109 -13.46 -22.28 0.06
CA LEU A 109 -12.79 -21.16 -0.61
C LEU A 109 -13.19 -19.82 0.01
N TRP A 110 -14.44 -19.67 0.44
CA TRP A 110 -14.92 -18.48 1.13
C TRP A 110 -14.31 -18.33 2.54
N ALA A 111 -14.22 -19.42 3.31
CA ALA A 111 -13.50 -19.43 4.58
C ALA A 111 -12.00 -19.13 4.39
N PHE A 112 -11.38 -19.71 3.35
CA PHE A 112 -10.00 -19.42 2.99
C PHE A 112 -9.81 -17.96 2.55
N CYS A 113 -10.75 -17.39 1.80
CA CYS A 113 -10.77 -15.97 1.41
C CYS A 113 -10.77 -15.07 2.64
N ALA A 114 -11.61 -15.36 3.66
CA ALA A 114 -11.64 -14.62 4.91
C ALA A 114 -10.31 -14.73 5.69
N TYR A 115 -9.71 -15.92 5.73
CA TYR A 115 -8.39 -16.13 6.33
C TYR A 115 -7.26 -15.40 5.58
N ASP A 116 -7.26 -15.42 4.24
CA ASP A 116 -6.27 -14.71 3.43
C ASP A 116 -6.42 -13.18 3.55
N ALA A 117 -7.65 -12.67 3.65
CA ALA A 117 -7.90 -11.25 3.95
C ALA A 117 -7.34 -10.86 5.32
N TYR A 118 -7.56 -11.68 6.35
CA TYR A 118 -6.95 -11.50 7.67
C TYR A 118 -5.41 -11.51 7.60
N ARG A 119 -4.82 -12.50 6.93
CA ARG A 119 -3.37 -12.64 6.78
C ARG A 119 -2.78 -11.46 6.01
N THR A 120 -3.44 -11.03 4.94
CA THR A 120 -3.04 -9.88 4.10
C THR A 120 -3.04 -8.60 4.94
N ALA A 121 -4.08 -8.35 5.73
CA ALA A 121 -4.13 -7.21 6.64
C ALA A 121 -3.09 -7.28 7.76
N ARG A 122 -2.90 -8.47 8.37
CA ARG A 122 -1.91 -8.68 9.44
C ARG A 122 -0.48 -8.44 8.97
N ASN A 123 -0.14 -8.91 7.77
CA ASN A 123 1.20 -8.74 7.22
C ASN A 123 1.52 -7.27 6.90
N ARG A 124 0.51 -6.46 6.53
CA ARG A 124 0.69 -5.00 6.35
C ARG A 124 0.90 -4.23 7.63
N MET A 125 0.48 -4.76 8.78
CA MET A 125 0.73 -4.14 10.08
C MET A 125 2.12 -4.44 10.65
N ARG A 126 2.81 -5.47 10.14
CA ARG A 126 4.16 -5.77 10.62
C ARG A 126 5.08 -4.65 10.15
N PRO A 127 5.76 -3.91 11.06
CA PRO A 127 6.79 -2.97 10.63
C PRO A 127 7.81 -3.74 9.80
N ALA A 128 8.24 -3.16 8.69
CA ALA A 128 9.37 -3.70 7.93
C ALA A 128 10.55 -3.77 8.90
N ALA A 129 10.95 -5.00 9.23
CA ALA A 129 12.10 -5.28 10.09
C ALA A 129 13.40 -4.92 9.37
#